data_AF-A0A0F2L4F4-F1
#
_entry.id   AF-A0A0F2L4F4-F1
#
_cell.length_a   1.000
_cell.length_b   1.000
_cell.length_c   1.000
_cell.angle_alpha   90.00
_cell.angle_beta   90.00
_cell.angle_gamma   90.00
#
_symmetry.space_group_name_H-M   'P 1'
#
loop_
_entity.id
_entity.type
_entity.pdbx_description
1 polymer ?
#
loop_
_entity_poly.entity_id
_entity_poly.type
_entity_poly.pdbx_seq_one_letter_code
_entity_poly.pdbx_strand_id
1 'polypeptide(L)'
;MKVVMEVFLVILITIVTPIIAHAQSSNVNDAANNITSTINNFMNSITNGVENVINNALMNLVSFANFLKNVIYNASEILALLFGVIGGFLWLSGISPYRGRRLVISAFLLALLAIIIAHL
;
A
#
# COMPACT_ATOMS: atom_id res chain seq x y z
N MET A 1 5.80 13.08 18.04
CA MET A 1 5.50 13.12 19.49
C MET A 1 4.21 13.87 19.80
N LYS A 2 4.01 15.09 19.27
CA LYS A 2 2.84 15.94 19.56
C LYS A 2 1.49 15.28 19.23
N VAL A 3 1.34 14.68 18.04
CA VAL A 3 0.12 13.98 17.59
C VAL A 3 -0.21 12.76 18.47
N VAL A 4 0.81 12.01 18.91
CA VAL A 4 0.60 10.83 19.77
C VAL A 4 0.10 11.24 21.16
N MET A 5 0.62 12.36 21.68
CA MET A 5 0.22 12.92 22.98
C MET A 5 -1.21 13.51 22.92
N GLU A 6 -1.58 14.14 21.82
CA GLU A 6 -2.94 14.65 21.58
C GLU A 6 -3.96 13.51 21.47
N VAL A 7 -3.64 12.44 20.74
CA VAL A 7 -4.49 11.24 20.66
C VAL A 7 -4.64 10.58 22.02
N PHE A 8 -3.56 10.45 22.80
CA PHE A 8 -3.61 9.90 24.15
C PHE A 8 -4.50 10.75 25.09
N LEU A 9 -4.41 12.08 25.01
CA LEU A 9 -5.24 13.00 25.79
C LEU A 9 -6.73 12.88 25.42
N VAL A 10 -7.05 12.77 24.14
CA VAL A 10 -8.44 12.59 23.67
C VAL A 10 -9.00 11.25 24.16
N ILE A 11 -8.22 10.17 24.08
CA ILE A 11 -8.60 8.85 24.60
C ILE A 11 -8.87 8.94 26.12
N LEU A 12 -7.96 9.58 26.86
CA LEU A 12 -8.09 9.75 28.31
C LEU A 12 -9.35 10.53 28.69
N ILE A 13 -9.60 11.67 28.02
CA ILE A 13 -10.77 12.52 28.29
C ILE A 13 -12.06 11.76 27.97
N THR A 14 -12.10 11.01 26.87
CA THR A 14 -13.29 10.27 26.43
C THR A 14 -13.66 9.13 27.38
N ILE A 15 -12.68 8.53 28.07
CA ILE A 15 -12.93 7.48 29.08
C ILE A 15 -13.29 8.11 30.45
N VAL A 16 -12.61 9.18 30.84
CA VAL A 16 -12.74 9.76 32.18
C VAL A 16 -14.01 10.60 32.33
N THR A 17 -14.46 11.32 31.30
CA THR A 17 -15.68 12.15 31.35
C THR A 17 -16.96 11.38 31.65
N PRO A 18 -17.28 10.23 31.02
CA PRO A 18 -18.49 9.46 31.37
C PRO A 18 -18.42 8.87 32.77
N ILE A 19 -17.24 8.51 33.29
CA ILE A 19 -17.07 8.00 34.66
C ILE A 19 -17.43 9.10 35.68
N ILE A 20 -16.92 10.32 35.49
CA ILE A 20 -17.16 11.43 36.43
C ILE A 20 -18.61 11.95 36.33
N ALA A 21 -19.14 12.06 35.11
CA ALA A 21 -20.51 12.57 34.90
C ALA A 21 -21.60 11.62 35.44
N HIS A 22 -21.38 10.30 35.43
CA HIS A 22 -22.37 9.33 35.86
C HIS A 22 -22.16 8.80 37.28
N ALA A 23 -21.01 9.08 37.92
CA ALA A 23 -20.80 8.83 39.35
C ALA A 23 -21.74 9.65 40.27
N GLN A 24 -22.41 10.69 39.73
CA GLN A 24 -23.42 11.48 40.43
C GLN A 24 -24.86 10.95 40.30
N SER A 25 -25.09 9.85 39.58
CA SER A 25 -26.43 9.27 39.41
C SER A 25 -26.88 8.46 40.63
N SER A 26 -28.11 8.66 41.08
CA SER A 26 -28.70 7.95 42.22
C SER A 26 -28.98 6.46 41.98
N ASN A 27 -28.90 6.00 40.72
CA ASN A 27 -29.11 4.60 40.34
C ASN A 27 -27.83 4.00 39.72
N VAL A 28 -27.09 3.25 40.54
CA VAL A 28 -25.75 2.72 40.21
C VAL A 28 -25.78 1.77 39.00
N ASN A 29 -26.87 1.01 38.81
CA ASN A 29 -27.01 0.10 37.68
C ASN A 29 -27.16 0.84 36.33
N ASP A 30 -27.92 1.92 36.29
CA ASP A 30 -28.12 2.70 35.06
C ASP A 30 -26.86 3.48 34.69
N ALA A 31 -26.14 3.99 35.69
CA ALA A 31 -24.83 4.61 35.51
C ALA A 31 -23.79 3.62 34.95
N ALA A 32 -23.74 2.41 35.50
CA ALA A 32 -22.84 1.36 35.03
C ALA A 32 -23.13 0.96 33.57
N ASN A 33 -24.40 0.75 33.22
CA ASN A 33 -24.80 0.38 31.85
C ASN A 33 -24.44 1.46 30.81
N ASN A 34 -24.62 2.74 31.15
CA ASN A 34 -24.28 3.86 30.27
C ASN A 34 -22.76 4.03 30.09
N ILE A 35 -21.98 3.83 31.15
CA ILE A 35 -20.51 3.82 31.09
C ILE A 35 -20.05 2.66 30.20
N THR A 36 -20.57 1.45 30.41
CA THR A 36 -20.24 0.29 29.58
C THR A 36 -20.62 0.50 28.11
N SER A 37 -21.79 1.09 27.82
CA SER A 37 -22.19 1.43 26.45
C SER A 37 -21.25 2.43 25.79
N THR A 38 -20.86 3.49 26.51
CA THR A 38 -19.93 4.51 25.99
C THR A 38 -18.55 3.91 25.71
N ILE A 39 -18.04 3.08 26.62
CA ILE A 39 -16.77 2.37 26.45
C ILE A 39 -16.83 1.43 25.23
N ASN A 40 -17.92 0.67 25.08
CA ASN A 40 -18.09 -0.25 23.95
C ASN A 40 -18.18 0.51 22.63
N ASN A 41 -18.91 1.63 22.57
CA ASN A 41 -19.00 2.47 21.38
C ASN A 41 -17.65 3.07 21.00
N PHE A 42 -16.87 3.50 22.00
CA PHE A 42 -15.52 4.01 21.80
C PHE A 42 -14.57 2.92 21.29
N MET A 43 -14.58 1.74 21.91
CA MET A 43 -13.80 0.58 21.46
C MET A 43 -14.15 0.18 20.03
N ASN A 44 -15.44 0.15 19.69
CA ASN A 44 -15.89 -0.13 18.33
C ASN A 44 -15.42 0.96 17.35
N SER A 45 -15.46 2.24 17.75
CA SER A 45 -14.96 3.34 16.91
C SER A 45 -13.45 3.25 16.67
N ILE A 46 -12.66 2.84 17.68
CA ILE A 46 -11.21 2.61 17.52
C ILE A 46 -10.98 1.44 16.59
N THR A 47 -11.62 0.29 16.83
CA THR A 47 -11.45 -0.92 16.01
C THR A 47 -11.78 -0.62 14.55
N ASN A 48 -12.94 -0.02 14.28
CA ASN A 48 -13.36 0.33 12.92
C ASN A 48 -12.43 1.38 12.29
N GLY A 49 -11.95 2.36 13.06
CA GLY A 49 -11.01 3.37 12.58
C GLY A 49 -9.66 2.77 12.19
N VAL A 50 -9.11 1.90 13.02
CA VAL A 50 -7.84 1.21 12.77
C VAL A 50 -7.98 0.26 11.58
N GLU A 51 -9.06 -0.51 11.51
CA GLU A 51 -9.33 -1.43 10.41
C GLU A 51 -9.45 -0.68 9.08
N ASN A 52 -10.13 0.46 9.04
CA ASN A 52 -10.20 1.31 7.84
C ASN A 52 -8.83 1.85 7.42
N VAL A 53 -7.99 2.27 8.37
CA VAL A 53 -6.63 2.75 8.06
C VAL A 53 -5.77 1.61 7.49
N ILE A 54 -5.83 0.42 8.11
CA ILE A 54 -5.09 -0.76 7.64
C ILE A 54 -5.58 -1.16 6.24
N ASN A 55 -6.89 -1.24 6.03
CA ASN A 55 -7.47 -1.62 4.74
C ASN A 55 -7.12 -0.62 3.64
N ASN A 56 -7.18 0.69 3.93
CA ASN A 56 -6.77 1.73 2.98
C ASN A 56 -5.25 1.64 2.68
N ALA A 57 -4.42 1.42 3.69
CA ALA A 57 -2.98 1.25 3.49
C ALA A 57 -2.67 0.03 2.62
N LEU A 58 -3.36 -1.09 2.86
CA LEU A 58 -3.22 -2.32 2.10
C LEU A 58 -3.70 -2.14 0.65
N MET A 59 -4.86 -1.50 0.43
CA MET A 59 -5.35 -1.15 -0.90
C MET A 59 -4.36 -0.27 -1.66
N ASN A 60 -3.81 0.76 -1.02
CA ASN A 60 -2.82 1.65 -1.64
C ASN A 60 -1.54 0.89 -2.00
N LEU A 61 -1.08 -0.01 -1.12
CA LEU A 61 0.10 -0.84 -1.39
C LEU A 61 -0.13 -1.77 -2.57
N VAL A 62 -1.29 -2.42 -2.65
CA VAL A 62 -1.68 -3.28 -3.78
C VAL A 62 -1.76 -2.45 -5.08
N SER A 63 -2.37 -1.27 -5.04
CA SER A 63 -2.44 -0.37 -6.19
C SER A 63 -1.06 0.06 -6.66
N PHE A 64 -0.15 0.38 -5.74
CA PHE A 64 1.22 0.76 -6.06
C PHE A 64 2.02 -0.42 -6.64
N ALA A 65 1.85 -1.63 -6.10
CA ALA A 65 2.47 -2.83 -6.64
C ALA A 65 2.00 -3.12 -8.08
N ASN A 66 0.69 -2.99 -8.35
CA ASN A 66 0.13 -3.13 -9.69
C ASN A 66 0.65 -2.04 -10.65
N PHE A 67 0.77 -0.80 -10.17
CA PHE A 67 1.38 0.28 -10.94
C PHE A 67 2.83 -0.05 -11.32
N LEU A 68 3.66 -0.49 -10.37
CA LEU A 68 5.04 -0.89 -10.62
C LEU A 68 5.11 -2.05 -11.62
N LYS A 69 4.28 -3.07 -11.44
CA LYS A 69 4.17 -4.21 -12.36
C LYS A 69 3.91 -3.74 -13.79
N ASN A 70 2.94 -2.85 -13.97
CA ASN A 70 2.59 -2.30 -15.27
C ASN A 70 3.72 -1.44 -15.88
N VAL A 71 4.37 -0.61 -15.07
CA VAL A 71 5.52 0.20 -15.53
C VAL A 71 6.67 -0.68 -15.99
N ILE A 72 7.03 -1.71 -15.21
CA ILE A 72 8.12 -2.63 -15.57
C ILE A 72 7.75 -3.41 -16.83
N TYR A 73 6.52 -3.91 -16.94
CA TYR A 73 6.03 -4.60 -18.14
C TYR A 73 6.18 -3.72 -19.39
N ASN A 74 5.59 -2.53 -19.39
CA ASN A 74 5.63 -1.61 -20.54
C ASN A 74 7.05 -1.19 -20.89
N ALA A 75 7.88 -0.88 -19.88
CA ALA A 75 9.27 -0.51 -20.11
C ALA A 75 10.06 -1.69 -20.72
N SER A 76 9.85 -2.90 -20.21
CA SER A 76 10.53 -4.11 -20.68
C SER A 76 10.15 -4.45 -22.12
N GLU A 77 8.87 -4.36 -22.47
CA GLU A 77 8.37 -4.61 -23.82
C GLU A 77 8.92 -3.59 -24.84
N ILE A 78 8.83 -2.29 -24.53
CA ILE A 78 9.30 -1.22 -25.41
C ILE A 78 10.83 -1.33 -25.61
N LEU A 79 11.57 -1.54 -24.53
CA LEU A 79 13.03 -1.67 -24.59
C LEU A 79 13.47 -2.94 -25.32
N ALA A 80 12.75 -4.06 -25.14
CA ALA A 80 13.02 -5.29 -25.89
C ALA A 80 12.88 -5.07 -27.40
N LEU A 81 11.81 -4.40 -27.84
CA LEU A 81 11.62 -4.05 -29.25
C LEU A 81 12.75 -3.13 -29.76
N LEU A 82 13.04 -2.05 -29.04
CA LEU A 82 14.08 -1.09 -29.42
C LEU A 82 15.46 -1.75 -29.53
N PHE A 83 15.88 -2.49 -28.50
CA PHE A 83 17.17 -3.17 -28.51
C PHE A 83 17.22 -4.35 -29.50
N GLY A 84 16.08 -5.00 -29.75
CA GLY A 84 15.97 -6.05 -30.75
C GLY A 84 16.18 -5.53 -32.17
N VAL A 85 15.49 -4.43 -32.52
CA VAL A 85 15.60 -3.79 -33.84
C VAL A 85 16.99 -3.17 -34.04
N ILE A 86 17.44 -2.35 -33.09
CA ILE A 86 18.75 -1.69 -33.19
C ILE A 86 19.87 -2.73 -33.14
N GLY A 87 19.79 -3.69 -32.23
CA GLY A 87 20.78 -4.75 -32.07
C GLY A 87 20.86 -5.64 -33.31
N GLY A 88 19.71 -6.04 -33.85
CA GLY A 88 19.61 -6.83 -35.07
C GLY A 88 20.19 -6.09 -36.27
N PHE A 89 19.83 -4.81 -36.44
CA PHE A 89 20.40 -3.98 -37.49
C PHE A 89 21.93 -3.84 -37.38
N LEU A 90 22.46 -3.54 -36.19
CA LEU A 90 23.90 -3.40 -35.96
C LEU A 90 24.67 -4.71 -36.17
N TRP A 91 24.02 -5.84 -35.85
CA TRP A 91 24.61 -7.16 -36.03
C TRP A 91 24.63 -7.57 -37.51
N LEU A 92 23.53 -7.38 -38.24
CA LEU A 92 23.39 -7.74 -39.65
C LEU A 92 24.16 -6.80 -40.59
N SER A 93 24.21 -5.50 -40.28
CA SER A 93 24.91 -4.49 -41.10
C SER A 93 26.44 -4.56 -41.00
N GLY A 94 26.98 -5.30 -40.03
CA GLY A 94 28.43 -5.38 -39.82
C GLY A 94 29.08 -4.12 -39.23
N ILE A 95 28.32 -3.03 -39.01
CA ILE A 95 28.83 -1.75 -38.49
C ILE A 95 29.39 -1.92 -37.06
N SER A 96 28.68 -2.65 -36.21
CA SER A 96 29.15 -2.96 -34.85
C SER A 96 28.63 -4.32 -34.37
N PRO A 97 29.21 -5.43 -34.86
CA PRO A 97 28.69 -6.77 -34.63
C PRO A 97 28.63 -7.14 -33.14
N TYR A 98 29.65 -6.75 -32.38
CA TYR A 98 29.76 -7.05 -30.95
C TYR A 98 28.76 -6.27 -30.10
N ARG A 99 28.50 -4.99 -30.42
CA ARG A 99 27.47 -4.19 -29.74
C ARG A 99 26.07 -4.65 -30.12
N GLY A 100 25.86 -4.96 -31.40
CA GLY A 100 24.60 -5.51 -31.91
C GLY A 100 24.21 -6.81 -31.21
N ARG A 101 25.12 -7.79 -31.16
CA ARG A 101 24.86 -9.08 -30.50
C ARG A 101 24.51 -8.94 -29.02
N ARG A 102 25.18 -8.05 -28.29
CA ARG A 102 24.86 -7.77 -26.88
C ARG A 102 23.47 -7.17 -26.73
N LEU A 103 23.09 -6.24 -27.62
CA LEU A 103 21.77 -5.61 -27.62
C LEU A 103 20.65 -6.62 -27.92
N VAL A 104 20.87 -7.55 -28.87
CA VAL A 104 19.92 -8.62 -29.17
C VAL A 104 19.73 -9.55 -27.97
N ILE A 105 20.81 -9.92 -27.28
CA ILE A 105 20.72 -10.76 -26.07
C ILE A 105 19.96 -10.02 -24.95
N SER A 106 20.24 -8.73 -24.73
CA SER A 106 19.49 -7.95 -23.74
C SER A 106 18.02 -7.82 -24.12
N ALA A 107 17.70 -7.64 -25.40
CA ALA A 107 16.33 -7.59 -25.89
C ALA A 107 15.58 -8.89 -25.59
N PHE A 108 16.24 -10.03 -25.80
CA PHE A 108 15.67 -11.34 -25.49
C PHE A 108 15.40 -11.50 -24.00
N LEU A 109 16.35 -11.09 -23.14
CA LEU A 109 16.18 -11.12 -21.68
C LEU A 109 15.03 -10.20 -21.21
N LEU A 110 14.93 -8.99 -21.78
CA LEU A 110 13.83 -8.04 -21.50
C LEU A 110 12.47 -8.58 -21.98
N ALA A 111 12.41 -9.22 -23.15
CA ALA A 111 11.18 -9.86 -23.61
C ALA A 111 10.73 -10.99 -22.67
N LEU A 112 11.69 -11.79 -22.19
CA LEU A 112 11.43 -12.86 -21.21
C LEU A 112 10.93 -12.29 -19.88
N LEU A 113 11.54 -11.21 -19.40
CA LEU A 113 11.08 -10.49 -18.21
C LEU A 113 9.65 -9.97 -18.38
N ALA A 114 9.31 -9.38 -19.53
CA ALA A 114 7.97 -8.91 -19.82
C ALA A 114 6.93 -10.06 -19.78
N ILE A 115 7.27 -11.22 -20.35
CA ILE A 115 6.41 -12.42 -20.32
C ILE A 115 6.17 -12.90 -18.89
N ILE A 116 7.22 -12.97 -18.07
CA ILE A 116 7.11 -13.39 -16.67
C ILE A 116 6.18 -12.44 -15.91
N ILE A 117 6.36 -11.13 -16.08
CA ILE A 117 5.54 -10.12 -15.40
C ILE A 117 4.09 -10.15 -15.87
N ALA A 118 3.84 -10.41 -17.16
CA ALA A 118 2.49 -10.54 -17.69
C ALA A 118 1.71 -11.71 -17.08
N HIS A 119 2.41 -12.77 -16.66
CA HIS A 119 1.82 -13.99 -16.08
C HIS A 119 1.96 -14.10 -14.55
N LEU A 120 2.61 -13.11 -13.91
CA LEU A 120 2.61 -12.95 -12.45
C LEU A 120 1.26 -12.41 -11.96
#